data_AF-A0A0R2HJ25-F1
#
_entry.id   AF-A0A0R2HJ25-F1
#
_cell.length_a   1.000
_cell.length_b   1.000
_cell.length_c   1.000
_cell.angle_alpha   90.00
_cell.angle_beta   90.00
_cell.angle_gamma   90.00
#
_symmetry.space_group_name_H-M   'P 1'
#
loop_
_entity.id
_entity.type
_entity.pdbx_description
1 polymer ?
#
loop_
_entity_poly.entity_id
_entity_poly.type
_entity_poly.pdbx_seq_one_letter_code
_entity_poly.pdbx_strand_id
1 'polypeptide(L)'
;MYKHLIATTQIKERSYVYHYASKEANKVLYQRDALAQTLPEHSLNVLYGVHAWVSNEKSLKSVQAHNKQLKTMREVKNAEEFTKLVFDRKLLRLADKLQYREMNNLDQLIEWFNEN
;
A
#
# COMPACT_ATOMS: atom_id res chain seq x y z
N MET A 1 -13.69 14.61 -13.82
CA MET A 1 -12.93 13.36 -13.64
C MET A 1 -12.26 13.38 -12.28
N TYR A 2 -12.27 12.27 -11.54
CA TYR A 2 -11.58 12.10 -10.26
C TYR A 2 -10.19 11.51 -10.48
N LYS A 3 -9.23 12.00 -9.70
CA LYS A 3 -7.92 11.39 -9.53
C LYS A 3 -7.94 10.58 -8.25
N HIS A 4 -7.41 9.37 -8.32
CA HIS A 4 -7.38 8.40 -7.24
C HIS A 4 -5.94 8.13 -6.83
N LEU A 5 -5.73 8.11 -5.52
CA LEU A 5 -4.55 7.58 -4.87
C LEU A 5 -4.95 6.23 -4.27
N ILE A 6 -4.20 5.20 -4.63
CA ILE A 6 -4.41 3.82 -4.19
C ILE A 6 -3.11 3.37 -3.56
N ALA A 7 -3.11 3.11 -2.26
CA ALA A 7 -1.97 2.51 -1.58
C ALA A 7 -2.34 1.08 -1.15
N THR A 8 -1.46 0.12 -1.37
CA THR A 8 -1.69 -1.30 -1.09
C THR A 8 -0.57 -1.86 -0.23
N THR A 9 -0.88 -2.82 0.63
CA THR A 9 0.11 -3.55 1.44
C THR A 9 -0.38 -4.98 1.70
N GLN A 10 0.53 -5.91 1.96
CA GLN A 10 0.22 -7.32 2.25
C GLN A 10 0.86 -7.75 3.58
N ILE A 11 0.08 -8.37 4.45
CA ILE A 11 0.49 -8.80 5.80
C ILE A 11 -0.11 -10.16 6.10
N LYS A 12 0.72 -11.17 6.36
CA LYS A 12 0.30 -12.52 6.81
C LYS A 12 -0.89 -13.03 5.98
N GLU A 13 -0.73 -13.05 4.66
CA GLU A 13 -1.74 -13.48 3.67
C GLU A 13 -2.96 -12.55 3.45
N ARG A 14 -3.04 -11.41 4.14
CA ARG A 14 -4.12 -10.44 3.93
C ARG A 14 -3.61 -9.21 3.18
N SER A 15 -4.32 -8.84 2.12
CA SER A 15 -4.06 -7.62 1.37
C SER A 15 -4.98 -6.49 1.82
N TYR A 16 -4.41 -5.30 1.97
CA TYR A 16 -5.11 -4.10 2.40
C TYR A 16 -4.97 -3.01 1.34
N VAL A 17 -5.99 -2.18 1.21
CA VAL A 17 -6.00 -1.04 0.29
C VAL A 17 -6.48 0.22 1.00
N TYR A 18 -5.69 1.28 0.92
CA TYR A 18 -6.10 2.64 1.23
C TYR A 18 -6.47 3.36 -0.06
N HIS A 19 -7.56 4.12 -0.02
CA HIS A 19 -8.10 4.83 -1.18
C HIS A 19 -8.43 6.28 -0.83
N TYR A 20 -7.96 7.18 -1.68
CA TYR A 20 -8.33 8.59 -1.62
C TYR A 20 -8.65 9.08 -3.03
N ALA A 21 -9.71 9.88 -3.17
CA ALA A 21 -10.15 10.40 -4.46
C ALA A 21 -10.58 11.86 -4.38
N SER A 22 -10.12 12.67 -5.32
CA SER A 22 -10.48 14.09 -5.45
C SER A 22 -10.52 14.52 -6.91
N LYS A 23 -11.35 15.52 -7.23
CA LYS A 23 -11.30 16.20 -8.54
C LYS A 23 -10.11 17.16 -8.63
N GLU A 24 -9.58 17.59 -7.48
CA GLU A 24 -8.44 18.50 -7.38
C GLU A 24 -7.14 17.69 -7.34
N ALA A 25 -6.30 17.84 -8.37
CA ALA A 25 -5.04 17.11 -8.47
C ALA A 25 -4.09 17.40 -7.30
N ASN A 26 -4.02 18.65 -6.85
CA ASN A 26 -3.14 19.07 -5.77
C ASN A 26 -3.48 18.38 -4.44
N LYS A 27 -4.77 18.11 -4.18
CA LYS A 27 -5.18 17.36 -2.98
C LYS A 27 -4.71 15.90 -3.01
N VAL A 28 -4.73 15.27 -4.18
CA VAL A 28 -4.25 13.89 -4.36
C VAL A 28 -2.72 13.83 -4.22
N LEU A 29 -2.01 14.80 -4.80
CA LEU A 29 -0.55 14.92 -4.65
C LEU A 29 -0.16 15.16 -3.19
N TYR A 30 -0.82 16.09 -2.50
CA TYR A 30 -0.60 16.35 -1.08
C TYR A 30 -0.79 15.08 -0.25
N GLN A 31 -1.87 14.32 -0.48
CA GLN A 31 -2.12 13.08 0.25
C GLN A 31 -1.06 12.01 -0.02
N ARG A 32 -0.58 11.92 -1.27
CA ARG A 32 0.53 11.03 -1.64
C ARG A 32 1.81 11.41 -0.91
N ASP A 33 2.14 12.69 -0.89
CA ASP A 33 3.37 13.19 -0.28
C ASP A 33 3.32 13.05 1.25
N ALA A 34 2.15 13.26 1.87
CA ALA A 34 1.94 12.99 3.29
C ALA A 34 2.11 11.50 3.65
N LEU A 35 1.62 10.59 2.80
CA LEU A 35 1.90 9.15 2.97
C LEU A 35 3.40 8.86 2.81
N ALA A 36 4.07 9.45 1.82
CA ALA A 36 5.49 9.24 1.59
C ALA A 36 6.40 9.83 2.69
N GLN A 37 5.98 10.90 3.37
CA GLN A 37 6.72 11.47 4.50
C GLN A 37 6.55 10.65 5.78
N THR A 38 5.38 10.02 5.95
CA THR A 38 5.12 9.18 7.12
C THR A 38 5.70 7.79 6.94
N LEU A 39 5.68 7.23 5.73
CA LEU A 39 6.30 5.94 5.43
C LEU A 39 7.80 6.14 5.16
N PRO A 40 8.71 5.33 5.73
CA PRO A 40 10.14 5.51 5.52
C PRO A 40 10.47 5.42 4.03
N GLU A 41 11.24 6.39 3.53
CA GLU A 41 11.66 6.55 2.12
C GLU A 41 12.32 5.28 1.53
N HIS A 42 12.80 4.40 2.41
CA HIS A 42 13.42 3.11 2.11
C HIS A 42 12.77 1.90 2.77
N SER A 43 11.59 2.02 3.38
CA SER A 43 10.79 0.87 3.87
C SER A 43 10.13 0.06 2.74
N LEU A 44 10.79 0.11 1.59
CA LEU A 44 10.75 -0.75 0.44
C LEU A 44 9.39 -0.75 -0.28
N ASN A 45 9.44 -0.52 -1.59
CA ASN A 45 8.38 -0.89 -2.55
C ASN A 45 7.88 -2.36 -2.39
N VAL A 46 8.59 -3.15 -1.57
CA VAL A 46 8.32 -4.50 -1.10
C VAL A 46 7.17 -4.53 -0.09
N LEU A 47 7.04 -3.54 0.81
CA LEU A 47 6.01 -3.54 1.87
C LEU A 47 4.72 -2.83 1.46
N TYR A 48 4.80 -1.83 0.59
CA TYR A 48 3.62 -1.12 0.10
C TYR A 48 3.80 -0.59 -1.33
N GLY A 49 2.71 -0.58 -2.09
CA GLY A 49 2.66 -0.05 -3.45
C GLY A 49 1.71 1.13 -3.54
N VAL A 50 2.15 2.23 -4.18
CA VAL A 50 1.32 3.42 -4.41
C VAL A 50 1.05 3.59 -5.90
N HIS A 51 -0.23 3.70 -6.26
CA HIS A 51 -0.68 3.84 -7.63
C HIS A 51 -1.62 5.03 -7.77
N ALA A 52 -1.51 5.73 -8.90
CA ALA A 52 -2.46 6.75 -9.31
C ALA A 52 -3.40 6.18 -10.37
N TRP A 53 -4.70 6.47 -10.22
CA TRP A 53 -5.71 6.09 -11.21
C TRP A 53 -6.64 7.26 -11.51
N VAL A 54 -7.32 7.19 -12.65
CA VAL A 54 -8.25 8.24 -13.08
C VAL A 54 -9.59 7.59 -13.46
N SER A 55 -10.69 8.07 -12.88
CA SER A 55 -12.05 7.58 -13.15
C SER A 55 -13.05 8.74 -13.17
N ASN A 56 -14.22 8.53 -13.77
CA ASN A 56 -15.32 9.48 -13.67
C ASN A 56 -16.04 9.40 -12.32
N GLU A 57 -15.87 8.30 -11.60
CA GLU A 57 -16.49 8.04 -10.31
C GLU A 57 -15.51 8.27 -9.15
N LYS A 58 -16.04 8.63 -7.97
CA LYS A 58 -15.22 8.86 -6.77
C LYS A 58 -14.83 7.57 -6.05
N SER A 59 -15.58 6.48 -6.21
CA SER A 59 -15.56 5.34 -5.28
C SER A 59 -14.39 4.37 -5.50
N LEU A 60 -13.96 3.66 -4.45
CA LEU A 60 -13.02 2.54 -4.60
C LEU A 60 -13.60 1.42 -5.48
N LYS A 61 -14.92 1.16 -5.37
CA LYS A 61 -15.63 0.19 -6.22
C LYS A 61 -15.41 0.43 -7.71
N SER A 62 -15.39 1.70 -8.13
CA SER A 62 -15.13 2.06 -9.53
C SER A 62 -13.72 1.63 -9.99
N VAL A 63 -12.71 1.78 -9.12
CA VAL A 63 -11.34 1.34 -9.40
C VAL A 63 -11.27 -0.21 -9.40
N GLN A 64 -11.92 -0.86 -8.44
CA GLN A 64 -11.97 -2.32 -8.33
C GLN A 64 -12.65 -2.99 -9.54
N ALA A 65 -13.61 -2.32 -10.19
CA ALA A 65 -14.23 -2.82 -11.42
C ALA A 65 -13.18 -3.07 -12.52
N HIS A 66 -12.13 -2.25 -12.56
CA HIS A 66 -11.06 -2.30 -13.55
C HIS A 66 -9.80 -3.04 -13.09
N ASN A 67 -9.67 -3.38 -11.80
CA ASN A 67 -8.53 -4.11 -11.26
C ASN A 67 -9.00 -5.29 -10.39
N LYS A 68 -8.84 -6.52 -10.92
CA LYS A 68 -9.23 -7.76 -10.24
C LYS A 68 -8.47 -7.98 -8.92
N GLN A 69 -7.22 -7.55 -8.82
CA GLN A 69 -6.42 -7.72 -7.59
C GLN A 69 -6.97 -6.87 -6.45
N LEU A 70 -7.50 -5.68 -6.73
CA LEU A 70 -8.07 -4.80 -5.70
C LEU A 70 -9.42 -5.31 -5.15
N LYS A 71 -10.10 -6.23 -5.84
CA LYS A 71 -11.42 -6.75 -5.41
C LYS A 71 -11.34 -7.60 -4.14
N THR A 72 -10.21 -8.25 -3.91
CA THR A 72 -10.00 -9.13 -2.74
C THR A 72 -9.37 -8.41 -1.55
N MET A 73 -8.95 -7.15 -1.74
CA MET A 73 -8.26 -6.38 -0.70
C MET A 73 -9.25 -5.76 0.28
N ARG A 74 -8.88 -5.77 1.56
CA ARG A 74 -9.64 -5.12 2.63
C ARG A 74 -9.38 -3.62 2.62
N GLU A 75 -10.44 -2.83 2.51
CA GLU A 75 -10.33 -1.37 2.54
C GLU A 75 -9.96 -0.87 3.95
N VAL A 76 -9.00 0.05 3.98
CA VAL A 76 -8.59 0.84 5.16
C VAL A 76 -8.98 2.28 4.89
N LYS A 77 -9.89 2.82 5.70
CA LYS A 77 -10.52 4.13 5.43
C LYS A 77 -9.65 5.31 5.83
N ASN A 78 -8.66 5.09 6.68
CA ASN A 78 -7.81 6.13 7.25
C ASN A 78 -6.35 5.92 6.84
N ALA A 79 -5.68 6.98 6.39
CA ALA A 79 -4.25 6.97 6.08
C ALA A 79 -3.41 6.60 7.32
N GLU A 80 -3.78 7.08 8.51
CA GLU A 80 -3.06 6.76 9.75
C GLU A 80 -3.13 5.26 10.09
N GLU A 81 -4.29 4.64 9.91
CA GLU A 81 -4.46 3.20 10.10
C GLU A 81 -3.63 2.40 9.08
N PHE A 82 -3.61 2.85 7.82
CA PHE A 82 -2.79 2.24 6.79
C PHE A 82 -1.30 2.35 7.13
N THR A 83 -0.85 3.52 7.55
CA THR A 83 0.53 3.76 7.99
C THR A 83 0.90 2.87 9.18
N LYS A 84 0.02 2.69 10.17
CA LYS A 84 0.23 1.76 11.30
C LYS A 84 0.37 0.31 10.86
N LEU A 85 -0.39 -0.12 9.84
CA LEU A 85 -0.26 -1.47 9.27
C LEU A 85 1.12 -1.68 8.62
N VAL A 86 1.60 -0.69 7.86
CA VAL A 86 2.93 -0.75 7.23
C VAL A 86 4.06 -0.71 8.29
N PHE A 87 3.88 0.09 9.35
CA PHE A 87 4.82 0.20 10.47
C PHE A 87 4.74 -0.90 11.51
N ASP A 88 4.08 -2.03 11.22
CA ASP A 88 4.16 -3.17 12.12
C ASP A 88 5.65 -3.50 12.37
N ARG A 89 6.07 -3.45 13.65
CA ARG A 89 7.48 -3.64 14.06
C ARG A 89 8.09 -4.93 13.50
N LYS A 90 7.28 -5.94 13.18
CA LYS A 90 7.73 -7.17 12.52
C LYS A 90 8.09 -6.94 11.05
N LEU A 91 7.31 -6.15 10.31
CA LEU A 91 7.57 -5.80 8.91
C LEU A 91 8.83 -4.93 8.76
N LEU A 92 9.01 -3.95 9.66
CA LEU A 92 10.24 -3.13 9.68
C LEU A 92 11.49 -3.99 9.96
N ARG A 93 11.41 -4.92 10.92
CA ARG A 93 12.50 -5.88 11.19
C ARG A 93 12.77 -6.83 10.02
N LEU A 94 11.76 -7.15 9.22
CA LEU A 94 11.89 -8.00 8.05
C LEU A 94 12.54 -7.28 6.87
N ALA A 95 12.07 -6.06 6.60
CA ALA A 95 12.67 -5.12 5.66
C ALA A 95 14.15 -4.85 5.96
N ASP A 96 14.49 -4.63 7.22
CA ASP A 96 15.87 -4.44 7.67
C ASP A 96 16.71 -5.72 7.44
N LYS A 97 16.18 -6.91 7.79
CA LYS A 97 16.87 -8.19 7.58
C LYS A 97 17.06 -8.59 6.12
N LEU A 98 16.22 -8.11 5.19
CA LEU A 98 16.39 -8.33 3.75
C LEU A 98 17.71 -7.76 3.23
N GLN A 99 18.17 -6.63 3.78
CA GLN A 99 19.44 -6.03 3.36
C GLN A 99 20.66 -6.86 3.79
N TYR A 100 20.50 -7.77 4.75
CA TYR A 100 21.58 -8.57 5.34
C TYR A 100 21.54 -10.06 4.97
N ARG A 101 20.55 -10.52 4.19
CA ARG A 101 20.43 -11.94 3.78
C ARG A 101 20.40 -12.07 2.27
N GLU A 102 21.01 -13.14 1.76
CA GLU A 102 20.94 -13.61 0.36
C GLU A 102 19.52 -14.08 -0.05
N MET A 103 18.45 -13.46 0.47
CA MET A 103 17.09 -13.72 0.01
C MET A 103 16.86 -12.86 -1.24
N ASN A 104 16.75 -13.51 -2.38
CA ASN A 104 16.89 -12.89 -3.68
C ASN A 104 15.65 -12.09 -4.13
N ASN A 105 14.50 -12.23 -3.45
CA ASN A 105 13.29 -11.49 -3.79
C ASN A 105 12.26 -11.38 -2.65
N LEU A 106 11.25 -10.55 -2.89
CA LEU A 106 10.10 -10.27 -2.02
C LEU A 106 9.23 -11.52 -1.74
N ASP A 107 9.08 -12.41 -2.71
CA ASP A 107 8.20 -13.58 -2.59
C ASP A 107 8.71 -14.55 -1.51
N GLN A 108 10.03 -14.76 -1.44
CA GLN A 108 10.66 -15.56 -0.39
C GLN A 108 10.51 -14.96 1.02
N LEU A 109 10.45 -13.63 1.12
CA LEU A 109 10.20 -12.95 2.39
C LEU A 109 8.76 -13.16 2.85
N ILE A 110 7.81 -13.03 1.92
CA ILE A 110 6.38 -13.24 2.19
C ILE A 110 6.15 -14.70 2.61
N GLU A 111 6.71 -15.68 1.91
CA GLU A 111 6.61 -17.10 2.27
C GLU A 111 7.15 -17.37 3.68
N TRP A 112 8.39 -16.96 3.98
CA TRP A 112 8.99 -17.17 5.31
C TRP A 112 8.18 -16.53 6.45
N PHE A 113 7.59 -15.36 6.21
CA PHE A 113 6.76 -14.64 7.19
C PHE A 113 5.38 -15.27 7.42
N ASN A 114 4.86 -15.98 6.42
CA ASN A 114 3.62 -16.73 6.58
C ASN A 114 3.88 -18.06 7.31
N GLU A 115 5.08 -18.61 7.21
CA GLU A 115 5.50 -19.85 7.87
C GLU A 115 6.02 -19.69 9.32
N ASN A 116 6.33 -18.46 9.78
CA ASN A 116 6.86 -18.15 11.13
C ASN A 116 6.11 -17.02 11.89
#